data_AF-A0A843HPV2-F1
#
_entry.id   AF-A0A843HPV2-F1
#
_cell.length_a   1.000
_cell.length_b   1.000
_cell.length_c   1.000
_cell.angle_alpha   90.00
_cell.angle_beta   90.00
_cell.angle_gamma   90.00
#
_symmetry.space_group_name_H-M   'P 1'
#
loop_
_entity.id
_entity.type
_entity.pdbx_description
1 polymer ?
#
loop_
_entity_poly.entity_id
_entity_poly.type
_entity_poly.pdbx_seq_one_letter_code
_entity_poly.pdbx_strand_id
1 'polypeptide(L)'
;ITYTIHDKGLSTMIDWRNKDIYGRDIPARNRAQWYRLRKWQRKIRISGATERNLAFALSELDRDSSRLGLPRSVREAASVVYRSAVENKLIRGRSIEGVVAASLYAACRRCKVPRTLDEIAEVSRVSKKEVGRTYRFLTRELNIKLPPTSPVDYVPRFASELGLSGEVQSRSIEIIEKAMEKGLTSGRGPTGVAAAALYIASVLLGERKTQRDVAEVAGVTEVTIRNRYKELTEQLEMGVTL
;
A
#
# COMPACT_ATOMS: atom_id res chain seq x y z
N ILE A 1 -1.88 21.39 -9.83
CA ILE A 1 -1.66 21.24 -8.37
C ILE A 1 -1.59 19.75 -8.06
N THR A 2 -0.54 19.27 -7.41
CA THR A 2 -0.39 17.85 -7.01
C THR A 2 -0.13 17.74 -5.51
N TYR A 3 -0.70 16.77 -4.81
CA TYR A 3 -0.48 16.65 -3.37
C TYR A 3 0.83 15.93 -3.01
N THR A 4 1.47 15.29 -3.99
CA THR A 4 2.68 14.45 -3.84
C THR A 4 3.98 15.26 -3.72
N ILE A 5 3.95 16.57 -3.97
CA ILE A 5 5.12 17.46 -3.84
C ILE A 5 4.83 18.47 -2.73
N HIS A 6 5.81 18.76 -1.86
CA HIS A 6 5.65 19.62 -0.67
C HIS A 6 4.90 20.94 -0.94
N ASP A 7 5.27 21.67 -1.99
CA ASP A 7 4.71 22.96 -2.44
C ASP A 7 3.51 22.82 -3.40
N LYS A 8 3.00 21.60 -3.55
CA LYS A 8 1.95 21.20 -4.47
C LYS A 8 2.29 21.35 -5.97
N GLY A 9 3.58 21.44 -6.30
CA GLY A 9 4.06 21.62 -7.67
C GLY A 9 3.85 23.03 -8.21
N LEU A 10 3.83 24.04 -7.34
CA LEU A 10 3.67 25.45 -7.70
C LEU A 10 5.01 26.11 -8.07
N SER A 11 6.11 25.62 -7.52
CA SER A 11 7.45 26.13 -7.82
C SER A 11 8.02 25.55 -9.11
N THR A 12 8.76 26.39 -9.83
CA THR A 12 9.56 25.98 -10.98
C THR A 12 10.84 25.27 -10.52
N MET A 13 11.45 24.48 -11.41
CA MET A 13 12.72 23.81 -11.18
C MET A 13 13.68 24.15 -12.33
N ILE A 14 14.87 24.64 -12.01
CA ILE A 14 15.96 24.73 -12.97
C ILE A 14 16.50 23.33 -13.16
N ASP A 15 16.30 22.77 -14.35
CA ASP A 15 16.73 21.41 -14.70
C ASP A 15 18.24 21.24 -14.44
N TRP A 16 18.62 20.05 -13.99
CA TRP A 16 20.02 19.65 -13.82
C TRP A 16 20.74 19.55 -15.17
N ARG A 17 19.99 19.27 -16.23
CA ARG A 17 20.50 19.24 -17.60
C ARG A 17 20.99 20.64 -17.95
N ASN A 18 22.23 20.74 -18.43
CA ASN A 18 22.80 22.02 -18.87
C ASN A 18 22.27 22.41 -20.25
N LYS A 19 20.95 22.44 -20.40
CA LYS A 19 20.25 22.78 -21.64
C LYS A 19 19.31 23.96 -21.43
N ASP A 20 19.19 24.81 -22.44
CA ASP A 20 18.20 25.89 -22.47
C ASP A 20 16.79 25.34 -22.83
N ILE A 21 15.78 26.22 -22.82
CA ILE A 21 14.40 25.87 -23.18
C ILE A 21 14.25 25.38 -24.63
N TYR A 22 15.20 25.74 -25.50
CA TYR A 22 15.27 25.31 -26.90
C TYR A 22 16.12 24.03 -27.08
N GLY A 23 16.61 23.41 -26.00
CA GLY A 23 17.40 22.18 -26.02
C GLY A 23 18.90 22.37 -26.31
N ARG A 24 19.37 23.61 -26.48
CA ARG A 24 20.79 23.93 -26.74
C ARG A 24 21.61 23.87 -25.47
N ASP A 25 22.86 23.45 -25.58
CA ASP A 25 23.74 23.33 -24.42
C ASP A 25 24.16 24.70 -23.87
N ILE A 26 24.15 24.83 -22.55
CA ILE A 26 24.58 26.03 -21.85
C ILE A 26 26.10 26.20 -22.04
N PRO A 27 26.56 27.37 -22.53
CA PRO A 27 27.98 27.65 -22.73
C PRO A 27 28.80 27.42 -21.47
N ALA A 28 30.02 26.87 -21.61
CA ALA A 28 30.89 26.53 -20.49
C ALA A 28 31.12 27.71 -19.52
N ARG A 29 31.29 28.92 -20.06
CA ARG A 29 31.43 30.17 -19.29
C ARG A 29 30.29 30.43 -18.30
N ASN A 30 29.07 30.00 -18.63
CA ASN A 30 27.88 30.26 -17.82
C ASN A 30 27.58 29.12 -16.84
N ARG A 31 28.25 27.95 -16.95
CA ARG A 31 27.95 26.77 -16.12
C ARG A 31 28.09 27.05 -14.62
N ALA A 32 29.09 27.83 -14.21
CA ALA A 32 29.29 28.21 -12.82
C ALA A 32 28.16 29.10 -12.29
N GLN A 33 27.61 30.00 -13.13
CA GLN A 33 26.44 30.82 -12.78
C GLN A 33 25.20 29.94 -12.60
N TRP A 34 24.91 29.05 -13.56
CA TRP A 34 23.77 28.13 -13.48
C TRP A 34 23.85 27.17 -12.29
N TYR A 35 25.04 26.65 -11.98
CA TYR A 35 25.26 25.86 -10.78
C TYR A 35 24.90 26.65 -9.51
N ARG A 36 25.35 27.91 -9.40
CA ARG A 36 24.98 28.79 -8.28
C ARG A 36 23.47 29.03 -8.23
N LEU A 37 22.83 29.33 -9.35
CA LEU A 37 21.37 29.53 -9.42
C LEU A 37 20.60 28.29 -8.96
N ARG A 38 20.98 27.08 -9.40
CA ARG A 38 20.37 25.82 -8.93
C ARG A 38 20.56 25.62 -7.42
N LYS A 39 21.76 25.92 -6.91
CA LYS A 39 22.06 25.83 -5.48
C LYS A 39 21.19 26.80 -4.67
N TRP A 40 21.03 28.03 -5.15
CA TRP A 40 20.16 29.04 -4.53
C TRP A 40 18.69 28.65 -4.60
N GLN A 41 18.19 28.23 -5.76
CA GLN A 41 16.81 27.79 -5.92
C GLN A 41 16.48 26.62 -4.98
N ARG A 42 17.36 25.61 -4.86
CA ARG A 42 17.16 24.49 -3.93
C ARG A 42 17.07 24.94 -2.47
N LYS A 43 17.86 25.94 -2.07
CA LYS A 43 17.83 26.50 -0.71
C LYS A 43 16.56 27.31 -0.44
N ILE A 44 16.12 28.12 -1.40
CA ILE A 44 14.96 29.01 -1.22
C ILE A 44 13.65 28.23 -1.32
N ARG A 45 13.58 27.21 -2.19
CA ARG A 45 12.38 26.42 -2.44
C ARG A 45 11.82 25.73 -1.19
N ILE A 46 12.69 25.40 -0.23
CA ILE A 46 12.28 24.74 1.01
C ILE A 46 12.63 25.66 2.18
N SER A 47 11.71 26.57 2.46
CA SER A 47 11.93 27.70 3.37
C SER A 47 11.60 27.33 4.84
N GLY A 48 10.62 26.45 5.05
CA GLY A 48 10.12 26.07 6.38
C GLY A 48 10.57 24.71 6.92
N ALA A 49 10.54 24.55 8.24
CA ALA A 49 10.71 23.23 8.88
C ALA A 49 9.61 22.23 8.46
N THR A 50 8.37 22.71 8.34
CA THR A 50 7.22 21.94 7.86
C THR A 50 7.39 21.51 6.41
N GLU A 51 7.90 22.39 5.54
CA GLU A 51 8.16 22.07 4.13
C GLU A 51 9.29 21.06 3.97
N ARG A 52 10.37 21.18 4.78
CA ARG A 52 11.44 20.17 4.82
C ARG A 52 10.91 18.81 5.23
N ASN A 53 10.07 18.76 6.26
CA ASN A 53 9.42 17.53 6.69
C ASN A 53 8.54 16.94 5.57
N LEU A 54 7.66 17.74 4.96
CA LEU A 54 6.84 17.31 3.83
C LEU A 54 7.67 16.82 2.65
N ALA A 55 8.76 17.51 2.31
CA ALA A 55 9.63 17.11 1.21
C ALA A 55 10.28 15.74 1.45
N PHE A 56 10.78 15.51 2.67
CA PHE A 56 11.35 14.22 3.06
C PHE A 56 10.26 13.13 3.07
N ALA A 57 9.15 13.37 3.77
CA ALA A 57 8.09 12.38 3.96
C ALA A 57 7.41 11.98 2.65
N LEU A 58 7.12 12.94 1.77
CA LEU A 58 6.49 12.65 0.47
C LEU A 58 7.45 11.91 -0.46
N SER A 59 8.77 12.13 -0.34
CA SER A 59 9.78 11.34 -1.05
C SER A 59 9.84 9.90 -0.55
N GLU A 60 9.77 9.68 0.77
CA GLU A 60 9.72 8.32 1.34
C GLU A 60 8.42 7.62 0.96
N LEU A 61 7.29 8.33 0.98
CA LEU A 61 5.98 7.82 0.53
C LEU A 61 6.02 7.41 -0.95
N ASP A 62 6.62 8.23 -1.80
CA ASP A 62 6.79 7.93 -3.22
C ASP A 62 7.64 6.68 -3.44
N ARG A 63 8.75 6.54 -2.71
CA ARG A 63 9.61 5.34 -2.73
C ARG A 63 8.84 4.09 -2.31
N ASP A 64 8.19 4.12 -1.15
CA ASP A 64 7.51 2.96 -0.58
C ASP A 64 6.29 2.56 -1.44
N SER A 65 5.55 3.54 -1.96
CA SER A 65 4.43 3.29 -2.89
C SER A 65 4.88 2.68 -4.22
N SER A 66 6.04 3.11 -4.74
CA SER A 66 6.60 2.57 -5.98
C SER A 66 7.08 1.13 -5.79
N ARG A 67 7.71 0.80 -4.65
CA ARG A 67 8.10 -0.59 -4.31
C ARG A 67 6.90 -1.54 -4.22
N LEU A 68 5.77 -1.07 -3.70
CA LEU A 68 4.53 -1.85 -3.59
C LEU A 68 3.69 -1.89 -4.89
N GLY A 69 4.16 -1.23 -5.96
CA GLY A 69 3.44 -1.13 -7.23
C GLY A 69 2.08 -0.41 -7.09
N LEU A 70 1.94 0.54 -6.16
CA LEU A 70 0.67 1.18 -5.88
C LEU A 70 0.31 2.23 -6.96
N PRO A 71 -0.98 2.33 -7.33
CA PRO A 71 -1.42 3.31 -8.31
C PRO A 71 -1.29 4.73 -7.77
N ARG A 72 -1.21 5.69 -8.71
CA ARG A 72 -1.05 7.12 -8.39
C ARG A 72 -2.18 7.66 -7.50
N SER A 73 -3.40 7.14 -7.64
CA SER A 73 -4.55 7.51 -6.79
C SER A 73 -4.30 7.24 -5.32
N VAL A 74 -3.71 6.09 -4.98
CA VAL A 74 -3.35 5.71 -3.60
C VAL A 74 -2.24 6.62 -3.08
N ARG A 75 -1.25 6.94 -3.91
CA ARG A 75 -0.15 7.86 -3.55
C ARG A 75 -0.66 9.26 -3.22
N GLU A 76 -1.58 9.78 -4.02
CA GLU A 76 -2.21 11.08 -3.79
C GLU A 76 -3.06 11.07 -2.50
N ALA A 77 -3.89 10.03 -2.30
CA ALA A 77 -4.67 9.87 -1.08
C ALA A 77 -3.79 9.79 0.18
N ALA A 78 -2.69 9.04 0.12
CA ALA A 78 -1.72 8.94 1.22
C ALA A 78 -1.05 10.29 1.52
N SER A 79 -0.72 11.05 0.47
CA SER A 79 -0.15 12.40 0.60
C SER A 79 -1.11 13.37 1.29
N VAL A 80 -2.42 13.26 1.01
CA VAL A 80 -3.46 14.04 1.69
C VAL A 80 -3.54 13.66 3.17
N VAL A 81 -3.57 12.37 3.50
CA VAL A 81 -3.60 11.89 4.90
C VAL A 81 -2.37 12.38 5.67
N TYR A 82 -1.19 12.30 5.07
CA TYR A 82 0.05 12.77 5.70
C TYR A 82 0.00 14.29 5.96
N ARG A 83 -0.46 15.08 4.99
CA ARG A 83 -0.63 16.54 5.15
C ARG A 83 -1.59 16.87 6.27
N SER A 84 -2.73 16.19 6.36
CA SER A 84 -3.66 16.37 7.47
C SER A 84 -3.01 16.03 8.82
N ALA A 85 -2.13 15.03 8.87
CA ALA A 85 -1.36 14.72 10.08
C ALA A 85 -0.36 15.84 10.45
N VAL A 86 0.30 16.46 9.47
CA VAL A 86 1.18 17.62 9.67
C VAL A 86 0.39 18.82 10.21
N GLU A 87 -0.73 19.14 9.58
CA GLU A 87 -1.59 20.29 9.92
C GLU A 87 -2.12 20.18 11.36
N ASN A 88 -2.52 18.97 11.77
CA ASN A 88 -2.98 18.67 13.13
C ASN A 88 -1.83 18.40 14.12
N LYS A 89 -0.56 18.63 13.74
CA LYS A 89 0.65 18.45 14.58
C LYS A 89 0.82 17.04 15.15
N LEU A 90 0.28 16.02 14.47
CA LEU A 90 0.23 14.61 14.91
C LEU A 90 1.56 13.83 14.76
N ILE A 91 2.58 14.48 14.21
CA ILE A 91 3.91 13.88 13.95
C ILE A 91 4.82 13.94 15.17
N ARG A 92 4.59 14.89 16.08
CA ARG A 92 5.48 15.11 17.24
C ARG A 92 5.52 13.85 18.12
N GLY A 93 6.74 13.40 18.44
CA GLY A 93 6.97 12.20 19.25
C GLY A 93 6.87 10.88 18.47
N ARG A 94 6.87 10.91 17.13
CA ARG A 94 6.90 9.72 16.27
C ARG A 94 7.95 9.85 15.17
N SER A 95 8.37 8.71 14.63
CA SER A 95 9.19 8.65 13.41
C SER A 95 8.39 9.20 12.22
N ILE A 96 9.07 9.92 11.33
CA ILE A 96 8.43 10.44 10.10
C ILE A 96 8.04 9.27 9.21
N GLU A 97 8.93 8.29 9.10
CA GLU A 97 8.77 7.05 8.37
C GLU A 97 7.55 6.26 8.89
N GLY A 98 7.33 6.19 10.21
CA GLY A 98 6.18 5.50 10.79
C GLY A 98 4.85 6.17 10.45
N VAL A 99 4.83 7.51 10.42
CA VAL A 99 3.65 8.27 10.00
C VAL A 99 3.41 8.12 8.49
N VAL A 100 4.48 8.06 7.68
CA VAL A 100 4.39 7.79 6.23
C VAL A 100 3.80 6.41 5.97
N ALA A 101 4.36 5.36 6.58
CA ALA A 101 3.89 3.98 6.44
C ALA A 101 2.42 3.82 6.87
N ALA A 102 2.05 4.43 8.00
CA ALA A 102 0.67 4.44 8.49
C ALA A 102 -0.29 5.21 7.57
N SER A 103 0.15 6.34 7.00
CA SER A 103 -0.64 7.13 6.04
C SER A 103 -0.86 6.37 4.74
N LEU A 104 0.17 5.66 4.27
CA LEU A 104 0.10 4.79 3.10
C LEU A 104 -0.87 3.63 3.32
N TYR A 105 -0.80 2.97 4.49
CA TYR A 105 -1.74 1.90 4.86
C TYR A 105 -3.19 2.40 4.91
N ALA A 106 -3.43 3.57 5.51
CA ALA A 106 -4.76 4.17 5.55
C ALA A 106 -5.29 4.47 4.15
N ALA A 107 -4.46 4.98 3.24
CA ALA A 107 -4.84 5.24 1.86
C ALA A 107 -5.13 3.96 1.07
N CYS A 108 -4.31 2.92 1.24
CA CYS A 108 -4.54 1.60 0.64
C CYS A 108 -5.94 1.07 1.00
N ARG A 109 -6.30 1.16 2.29
CA ARG A 109 -7.64 0.77 2.76
C ARG A 109 -8.76 1.64 2.20
N ARG A 110 -8.56 2.97 2.14
CA ARG A 110 -9.55 3.90 1.56
C ARG A 110 -9.82 3.63 0.09
N CYS A 111 -8.79 3.27 -0.67
CA CYS A 111 -8.88 3.02 -2.11
C CYS A 111 -9.24 1.57 -2.46
N LYS A 112 -9.55 0.72 -1.47
CA LYS A 112 -9.82 -0.72 -1.66
C LYS A 112 -8.69 -1.46 -2.40
N VAL A 113 -7.44 -1.05 -2.16
CA VAL A 113 -6.25 -1.77 -2.62
C VAL A 113 -5.57 -2.31 -1.37
N PRO A 114 -6.06 -3.43 -0.79
CA PRO A 114 -5.58 -3.86 0.50
C PRO A 114 -4.11 -4.29 0.39
N ARG A 115 -3.34 -3.83 1.36
CA ARG A 115 -1.98 -4.28 1.66
C ARG A 115 -1.96 -4.72 3.10
N THR A 116 -1.21 -5.76 3.42
CA THR A 116 -1.05 -6.21 4.79
C THR A 116 -0.11 -5.27 5.54
N LEU A 117 -0.18 -5.30 6.88
CA LEU A 117 0.78 -4.56 7.69
C LEU A 117 2.20 -5.08 7.53
N ASP A 118 2.36 -6.36 7.19
CA ASP A 118 3.65 -6.99 6.95
C ASP A 118 4.28 -6.47 5.65
N GLU A 119 3.51 -6.41 4.56
CA GLU A 119 3.96 -5.86 3.27
C GLU A 119 4.43 -4.40 3.40
N ILE A 120 3.72 -3.60 4.19
CA ILE A 120 4.10 -2.20 4.42
C ILE A 120 5.34 -2.11 5.31
N ALA A 121 5.44 -2.96 6.32
CA ALA A 121 6.61 -3.01 7.18
C ALA A 121 7.87 -3.46 6.42
N GLU A 122 7.73 -4.34 5.43
CA GLU A 122 8.83 -4.83 4.61
C GLU A 122 9.42 -3.75 3.69
N VAL A 123 8.56 -2.96 3.03
CA VAL A 123 9.06 -1.89 2.14
C VAL A 123 9.52 -0.64 2.90
N SER A 124 8.96 -0.43 4.08
CA SER A 124 9.30 0.68 4.97
C SER A 124 10.45 0.31 5.90
N ARG A 125 11.02 1.30 6.57
CA ARG A 125 12.10 1.07 7.56
C ARG A 125 11.56 0.88 8.98
N VAL A 126 10.31 0.46 9.10
CA VAL A 126 9.52 0.54 10.34
C VAL A 126 8.91 -0.81 10.66
N SER A 127 8.97 -1.19 11.94
CA SER A 127 8.40 -2.46 12.39
C SER A 127 6.88 -2.51 12.22
N LYS A 128 6.32 -3.70 11.93
CA LYS A 128 4.86 -3.96 11.88
C LYS A 128 4.11 -3.37 13.08
N LYS A 129 4.66 -3.54 14.29
CA LYS A 129 4.05 -3.07 15.55
C LYS A 129 3.94 -1.55 15.59
N GLU A 130 4.97 -0.85 15.12
CA GLU A 130 4.97 0.60 15.05
C GLU A 130 4.03 1.12 13.97
N VAL A 131 3.99 0.51 12.78
CA VAL A 131 3.02 0.85 11.73
C VAL A 131 1.59 0.72 12.26
N GLY A 132 1.25 -0.41 12.89
CA GLY A 132 -0.08 -0.65 13.44
C GLY A 132 -0.45 0.27 14.61
N ARG A 133 0.51 0.65 15.47
CA ARG A 133 0.29 1.63 16.55
C ARG A 133 0.05 3.03 15.99
N THR A 134 0.87 3.47 15.05
CA THR A 134 0.77 4.80 14.44
C THR A 134 -0.48 4.92 13.58
N TYR A 135 -0.84 3.86 12.84
CA TYR A 135 -2.09 3.79 12.10
C TYR A 135 -3.32 4.01 12.99
N ARG A 136 -3.46 3.22 14.06
CA ARG A 136 -4.61 3.35 14.99
C ARG A 136 -4.71 4.75 15.59
N PHE A 137 -3.56 5.34 15.92
CA PHE A 137 -3.52 6.71 16.39
C PHE A 137 -4.00 7.69 15.31
N LEU A 138 -3.42 7.67 14.11
CA LEU A 138 -3.78 8.59 13.03
C LEU A 138 -5.25 8.49 12.68
N THR A 139 -5.80 7.28 12.54
CA THR A 139 -7.22 7.10 12.21
C THR A 139 -8.15 7.65 13.29
N ARG A 140 -7.74 7.56 14.57
CA ARG A 140 -8.52 8.09 15.69
C ARG A 140 -8.49 9.61 15.70
N GLU A 141 -7.30 10.21 15.64
CA GLU A 141 -7.16 11.67 15.71
C GLU A 141 -7.70 12.39 14.47
N LEU A 142 -7.57 11.78 13.28
CA LEU A 142 -8.11 12.34 12.03
C LEU A 142 -9.56 11.92 11.76
N ASN A 143 -10.20 11.20 12.70
CA ASN A 143 -11.57 10.67 12.58
C ASN A 143 -11.83 9.93 11.25
N ILE A 144 -10.84 9.17 10.79
CA ILE A 144 -10.92 8.37 9.56
C ILE A 144 -11.66 7.08 9.91
N LYS A 145 -12.95 7.02 9.57
CA LYS A 145 -13.78 5.82 9.72
C LYS A 145 -13.55 4.87 8.54
N LEU A 146 -12.88 3.75 8.81
CA LEU A 146 -12.64 2.70 7.82
C LEU A 146 -13.37 1.42 8.21
N PRO A 147 -14.18 0.83 7.31
CA PRO A 147 -14.78 -0.47 7.57
C PRO A 147 -13.69 -1.54 7.69
N PRO A 148 -13.93 -2.64 8.43
CA PRO A 148 -13.06 -3.80 8.44
C PRO A 148 -12.72 -4.26 7.01
N THR A 149 -11.49 -4.73 6.80
CA THR A 149 -11.06 -5.22 5.49
C THR A 149 -11.77 -6.54 5.18
N SER A 150 -12.38 -6.64 4.00
CA SER A 150 -13.04 -7.87 3.56
C SER A 150 -11.99 -8.86 3.01
N PRO A 151 -12.14 -10.18 3.23
CA PRO A 151 -11.32 -11.18 2.53
C PRO A 151 -11.41 -11.05 1.01
N VAL A 152 -12.57 -10.65 0.49
CA VAL A 152 -12.83 -10.47 -0.96
C VAL A 152 -11.85 -9.48 -1.59
N ASP A 153 -11.46 -8.42 -0.86
CA ASP A 153 -10.58 -7.38 -1.38
C ASP A 153 -9.18 -7.91 -1.75
N TYR A 154 -8.74 -9.02 -1.16
CA TYR A 154 -7.42 -9.62 -1.42
C TYR A 154 -7.40 -10.57 -2.62
N VAL A 155 -8.55 -11.14 -2.99
CA VAL A 155 -8.67 -12.17 -4.03
C VAL A 155 -8.06 -11.73 -5.37
N PRO A 156 -8.38 -10.55 -5.93
CA PRO A 156 -7.89 -10.19 -7.27
C PRO A 156 -6.37 -10.17 -7.36
N ARG A 157 -5.71 -9.73 -6.29
CA ARG A 157 -4.26 -9.66 -6.23
C ARG A 157 -3.65 -11.05 -6.08
N PHE A 158 -4.13 -11.84 -5.12
CA PHE A 158 -3.61 -13.19 -4.91
C PHE A 158 -3.81 -14.08 -6.15
N ALA A 159 -4.96 -13.98 -6.82
CA ALA A 159 -5.22 -14.67 -8.08
C ALA A 159 -4.20 -14.29 -9.16
N SER A 160 -3.94 -12.99 -9.32
CA SER A 160 -2.98 -12.47 -10.30
C SER A 160 -1.54 -12.92 -10.01
N GLU A 161 -1.09 -12.84 -8.76
CA GLU A 161 0.26 -13.29 -8.35
C GLU A 161 0.43 -14.82 -8.51
N LEU A 162 -0.64 -15.60 -8.33
CA LEU A 162 -0.63 -17.05 -8.55
C LEU A 162 -0.84 -17.44 -10.02
N GLY A 163 -1.16 -16.49 -10.90
CA GLY A 163 -1.46 -16.75 -12.31
C GLY A 163 -2.71 -17.61 -12.50
N LEU A 164 -3.75 -17.37 -11.70
CA LEU A 164 -5.04 -18.06 -11.77
C LEU A 164 -6.02 -17.31 -12.67
N SER A 165 -6.94 -18.05 -13.31
CA SER A 165 -7.94 -17.46 -14.20
C SER A 165 -9.00 -16.63 -13.47
N GLY A 166 -9.73 -15.81 -14.24
CA GLY A 166 -10.88 -15.05 -13.75
C GLY A 166 -12.03 -15.93 -13.25
N GLU A 167 -12.12 -17.19 -13.73
CA GLU A 167 -13.10 -18.17 -13.25
C GLU A 167 -12.77 -18.61 -11.82
N VAL A 168 -11.49 -18.91 -11.53
CA VAL A 168 -11.01 -19.22 -10.17
C VAL A 168 -11.22 -18.05 -9.23
N GLN A 169 -10.94 -16.82 -9.69
CA GLN A 169 -11.24 -15.61 -8.94
C GLN A 169 -12.73 -15.52 -8.58
N SER A 170 -13.61 -15.61 -9.57
CA SER A 170 -15.06 -15.50 -9.36
C SER A 170 -15.56 -16.56 -8.40
N ARG A 171 -15.13 -17.81 -8.59
CA ARG A 171 -15.51 -18.93 -7.72
C ARG A 171 -15.00 -18.75 -6.29
N SER A 172 -13.81 -18.21 -6.11
CA SER A 172 -13.27 -17.94 -4.77
C SER A 172 -14.07 -16.86 -4.03
N ILE A 173 -14.57 -15.84 -4.74
CA ILE A 173 -15.43 -14.80 -4.17
C ILE A 173 -16.75 -15.41 -3.68
N GLU A 174 -17.39 -16.26 -4.50
CA GLU A 174 -18.62 -16.96 -4.10
C GLU A 174 -18.43 -17.82 -2.83
N ILE A 175 -17.27 -18.49 -2.71
CA ILE A 175 -16.94 -19.30 -1.52
C ILE A 175 -16.81 -18.39 -0.29
N ILE A 176 -16.15 -17.23 -0.43
CA ILE A 176 -15.99 -16.26 0.66
C ILE A 176 -17.35 -15.70 1.09
N GLU A 177 -18.21 -15.35 0.12
CA GLU A 177 -19.55 -14.80 0.40
C GLU A 177 -20.41 -15.80 1.17
N LYS A 178 -20.47 -17.06 0.72
CA LYS A 178 -21.16 -18.14 1.45
C LYS A 178 -20.58 -18.37 2.84
N ALA A 179 -19.26 -18.27 2.99
CA ALA A 179 -18.61 -18.39 4.29
C ALA A 179 -18.95 -17.21 5.21
N MET A 180 -19.11 -16.00 4.68
CA MET A 180 -19.55 -14.83 5.42
C MET A 180 -21.01 -14.95 5.87
N GLU A 181 -21.90 -15.42 5.01
CA GLU A 181 -23.31 -15.66 5.32
C GLU A 181 -23.50 -16.69 6.45
N LYS A 182 -22.69 -17.76 6.43
CA LYS A 182 -22.68 -18.78 7.49
C LYS A 182 -21.91 -18.37 8.76
N GLY A 183 -21.35 -17.16 8.81
CA GLY A 183 -20.58 -16.67 9.96
C GLY A 183 -19.21 -17.34 10.17
N LEU A 184 -18.72 -18.11 9.19
CA LEU A 184 -17.47 -18.87 9.29
C LEU A 184 -16.23 -17.99 9.26
N THR A 185 -16.34 -16.74 8.82
CA THR A 185 -15.20 -15.80 8.70
C THR A 185 -14.93 -15.00 9.98
N SER A 186 -15.83 -15.04 10.96
CA SER A 186 -15.70 -14.27 12.20
C SER A 186 -14.49 -14.72 13.03
N GLY A 187 -13.74 -13.78 13.59
CA GLY A 187 -12.54 -14.05 14.40
C GLY A 187 -11.34 -14.61 13.62
N ARG A 188 -11.41 -14.69 12.29
CA ARG A 188 -10.33 -15.20 11.43
C ARG A 188 -9.69 -14.05 10.64
N GLY A 189 -8.39 -14.19 10.37
CA GLY A 189 -7.66 -13.22 9.55
C GLY A 189 -8.18 -13.23 8.10
N PRO A 190 -8.50 -12.05 7.50
CA PRO A 190 -9.09 -11.98 6.17
C PRO A 190 -8.15 -12.51 5.07
N THR A 191 -6.84 -12.37 5.23
CA THR A 191 -5.85 -12.91 4.28
C THR A 191 -5.88 -14.44 4.22
N GLY A 192 -5.97 -15.11 5.38
CA GLY A 192 -6.04 -16.57 5.45
C GLY A 192 -7.35 -17.14 4.89
N VAL A 193 -8.47 -16.43 5.09
CA VAL A 193 -9.76 -16.81 4.49
C VAL A 193 -9.71 -16.67 2.97
N ALA A 194 -9.20 -15.55 2.46
CA ALA A 194 -9.05 -15.32 1.02
C ALA A 194 -8.14 -16.37 0.36
N ALA A 195 -6.98 -16.65 0.99
CA ALA A 195 -6.04 -17.66 0.54
C ALA A 195 -6.67 -19.06 0.47
N ALA A 196 -7.39 -19.46 1.52
CA ALA A 196 -8.04 -20.76 1.57
C ALA A 196 -9.14 -20.90 0.51
N ALA A 197 -9.99 -19.87 0.33
CA ALA A 197 -11.02 -19.87 -0.69
C ALA A 197 -10.43 -19.94 -2.11
N LEU A 198 -9.33 -19.24 -2.35
CA LEU A 198 -8.60 -19.28 -3.62
C LEU A 198 -8.03 -20.68 -3.90
N TYR A 199 -7.42 -21.30 -2.89
CA TYR A 199 -6.92 -22.67 -2.98
C TYR A 199 -8.04 -23.66 -3.30
N ILE A 200 -9.18 -23.58 -2.60
CA ILE A 200 -10.35 -24.43 -2.87
C ILE A 200 -10.84 -24.25 -4.31
N ALA A 201 -11.04 -23.01 -4.76
CA ALA A 201 -11.47 -22.71 -6.12
C ALA A 201 -10.48 -23.24 -7.17
N SER A 202 -9.18 -23.12 -6.92
CA SER A 202 -8.12 -23.63 -7.81
C SER A 202 -8.16 -25.16 -7.95
N VAL A 203 -8.46 -25.87 -6.86
CA VAL A 203 -8.60 -27.34 -6.86
C VAL A 203 -9.86 -27.77 -7.61
N LEU A 204 -10.98 -27.07 -7.40
CA LEU A 204 -12.27 -27.35 -8.03
C LEU A 204 -12.24 -27.19 -9.56
N LEU A 205 -11.53 -26.18 -10.05
CA LEU A 205 -11.48 -25.84 -11.48
C LEU A 205 -10.26 -26.46 -12.20
N GLY A 206 -9.46 -27.28 -11.51
CA GLY A 206 -8.31 -27.98 -12.09
C GLY A 206 -7.04 -27.15 -12.24
N GLU A 207 -7.05 -25.87 -11.86
CA GLU A 207 -5.87 -24.97 -11.85
C GLU A 207 -5.05 -25.11 -10.55
N ARG A 208 -4.63 -26.32 -10.22
CA ARG A 208 -4.05 -26.63 -8.90
C ARG A 208 -2.79 -25.81 -8.60
N LYS A 209 -2.76 -25.19 -7.41
CA LYS A 209 -1.58 -24.58 -6.78
C LYS A 209 -1.26 -25.31 -5.49
N THR A 210 0.01 -25.30 -5.06
CA THR A 210 0.35 -25.92 -3.78
C THR A 210 -0.08 -25.02 -2.62
N GLN A 211 -0.35 -25.62 -1.45
CA GLN A 211 -0.65 -24.83 -0.24
C GLN A 211 0.49 -23.88 0.12
N ARG A 212 1.75 -24.25 -0.22
CA ARG A 212 2.94 -23.43 -0.03
C ARG A 212 2.91 -22.18 -0.90
N ASP A 213 2.62 -22.32 -2.19
CA ASP A 213 2.58 -21.18 -3.13
C ASP A 213 1.52 -20.16 -2.68
N VAL A 214 0.34 -20.64 -2.28
CA VAL A 214 -0.75 -19.79 -1.81
C VAL A 214 -0.41 -19.14 -0.45
N ALA A 215 0.28 -19.87 0.43
CA ALA A 215 0.72 -19.36 1.73
C ALA A 215 1.73 -18.23 1.59
N GLU A 216 2.70 -18.38 0.68
CA GLU A 216 3.72 -17.38 0.38
C GLU A 216 3.10 -16.08 -0.14
N VAL A 217 2.23 -16.16 -1.15
CA VAL A 217 1.52 -15.00 -1.73
C VAL A 217 0.63 -14.29 -0.71
N ALA A 218 -0.05 -15.05 0.15
CA ALA A 218 -0.94 -14.47 1.16
C ALA A 218 -0.23 -14.00 2.44
N GLY A 219 1.07 -14.27 2.59
CA GLY A 219 1.83 -13.97 3.80
C GLY A 219 1.30 -14.69 5.05
N VAL A 220 0.82 -15.92 4.89
CA VAL A 220 0.29 -16.77 5.97
C VAL A 220 1.04 -18.10 6.02
N THR A 221 0.85 -18.88 7.08
CA THR A 221 1.46 -20.21 7.16
C THR A 221 0.63 -21.25 6.42
N GLU A 222 1.28 -22.29 5.88
CA GLU A 222 0.59 -23.44 5.25
C GLU A 222 -0.44 -24.09 6.17
N VAL A 223 -0.13 -24.17 7.47
CA VAL A 223 -1.04 -24.71 8.49
C VAL A 223 -2.32 -23.88 8.60
N THR A 224 -2.21 -22.55 8.42
CA THR A 224 -3.37 -21.66 8.41
C THR A 224 -4.28 -21.99 7.23
N ILE A 225 -3.72 -22.15 6.02
CA ILE A 225 -4.49 -22.53 4.84
C ILE A 225 -5.14 -23.90 5.03
N ARG A 226 -4.38 -24.89 5.52
CA ARG A 226 -4.88 -26.26 5.74
C ARG A 226 -6.04 -26.32 6.71
N ASN A 227 -5.96 -25.59 7.82
CA ASN A 227 -7.03 -25.56 8.82
C ASN A 227 -8.29 -24.87 8.25
N ARG A 228 -8.12 -23.80 7.47
CA ARG A 228 -9.25 -23.08 6.87
C ARG A 228 -9.86 -23.84 5.70
N TYR A 229 -9.05 -24.55 4.93
CA TYR A 229 -9.51 -25.46 3.89
C TYR A 229 -10.51 -26.46 4.47
N LYS A 230 -10.09 -27.23 5.49
CA LYS A 230 -10.92 -28.27 6.11
C LYS A 230 -12.25 -27.70 6.62
N GLU A 231 -12.17 -26.61 7.37
CA GLU A 231 -13.36 -25.94 7.90
C GLU A 231 -14.33 -25.49 6.81
N LEU A 232 -13.82 -24.81 5.77
CA LEU A 232 -14.65 -24.32 4.67
C LEU A 232 -15.27 -25.48 3.89
N THR A 233 -14.51 -26.55 3.60
CA THR A 233 -15.02 -27.71 2.85
C THR A 233 -16.08 -28.47 3.64
N GLU A 234 -15.88 -28.69 4.94
CA GLU A 234 -16.82 -29.41 5.81
C GLU A 234 -18.14 -28.61 5.97
N GLN A 235 -18.04 -27.30 6.23
CA GLN A 235 -19.20 -26.46 6.54
C GLN A 235 -19.98 -25.98 5.31
N LEU A 236 -19.33 -25.95 4.14
CA LEU A 236 -19.97 -25.57 2.87
C LEU A 236 -20.41 -26.78 2.04
N GLU A 237 -20.23 -28.01 2.54
CA GLU A 237 -20.55 -29.27 1.83
C GLU A 237 -19.98 -29.29 0.40
N MET A 238 -18.84 -28.64 0.21
CA MET A 238 -18.17 -28.65 -1.07
C MET A 238 -17.58 -30.05 -1.21
N GLY A 239 -18.11 -30.86 -2.12
CA GLY A 239 -17.69 -32.25 -2.41
C GLY A 239 -16.27 -32.37 -2.96
N VAL A 240 -15.31 -31.74 -2.29
CA VAL A 240 -13.88 -31.73 -2.59
C VAL A 240 -13.24 -32.78 -1.68
N THR A 241 -13.29 -34.03 -2.12
CA THR A 241 -12.39 -35.05 -1.59
C THR A 241 -11.07 -34.91 -2.33
N LEU A 242 -9.97 -34.83 -1.57
CA LEU A 242 -8.60 -34.75 -2.11
C LEU A 242 -8.28 -35.96 -2.99
#